data_AF-A0A5C6P867-F1
#
_entry.id   AF-A0A5C6P867-F1
#
_cell.length_a   1.000
_cell.length_b   1.000
_cell.length_c   1.000
_cell.angle_alpha   90.00
_cell.angle_beta   90.00
_cell.angle_gamma   90.00
#
_symmetry.space_group_name_H-M   'P 1'
#
loop_
_entity.id
_entity.type
_entity.pdbx_description
1 polymer ?
#
loop_
_entity_poly.entity_id
_entity_poly.type
_entity_poly.pdbx_seq_one_letter_code
_entity_poly.pdbx_strand_id
1 'polypeptide(L)'
;MSDPLRGQDLGPNRAHISPARPSAEFKLAEPSLKEVEEDINAARSASSPGPSGVPYLIYKRCPEILRHLWKALKVIWQRGTVADQWRCAEGVRIPKEEDSKNINQFWTI
;
A
#
# COMPACT_ATOMS: atom_id res chain seq x y z
N MET A 1 -6.76 -16.55 21.79
CA MET A 1 -5.82 -17.66 22.11
C MET A 1 -4.53 -17.40 21.36
N SER A 2 -3.44 -17.09 22.08
CA SER A 2 -2.12 -16.86 21.45
C SER A 2 -1.53 -18.21 21.01
N ASP A 3 -0.75 -18.21 19.93
CA ASP A 3 -0.04 -19.38 19.45
C ASP A 3 0.80 -20.00 20.59
N PRO A 4 0.55 -21.27 20.99
CA PRO A 4 1.29 -21.94 22.05
C PRO A 4 2.78 -22.14 21.73
N LEU A 5 3.18 -22.01 20.47
CA LEU A 5 4.57 -22.16 20.02
C LEU A 5 5.29 -20.82 19.80
N ARG A 6 4.68 -19.70 20.19
CA ARG A 6 5.23 -18.34 19.99
C ARG A 6 6.66 -18.15 20.53
N GLY A 7 7.06 -18.91 21.55
CA GLY A 7 8.40 -18.85 22.15
C GLY A 7 9.35 -19.97 21.70
N GLN A 8 8.92 -20.85 20.79
CA GLN A 8 9.74 -21.95 20.31
C GLN A 8 10.69 -21.46 19.21
N ASP A 9 11.96 -21.85 19.31
CA ASP A 9 12.96 -21.55 18.29
C ASP A 9 12.57 -22.22 16.96
N LEU A 10 12.50 -21.44 15.89
CA LEU A 10 12.09 -21.90 14.56
C LEU A 10 13.18 -22.75 13.88
N GLY A 11 14.35 -22.90 14.50
CA GLY A 11 15.50 -23.57 13.95
C GLY A 11 16.17 -22.78 12.81
N PRO A 12 17.27 -23.31 12.25
CA PRO A 12 17.96 -22.69 11.13
C PRO A 12 17.06 -22.67 9.90
N ASN A 13 17.03 -21.53 9.18
CA ASN A 13 16.31 -21.40 7.93
C ASN A 13 16.87 -22.41 6.90
N ARG A 14 16.12 -23.49 6.68
CA ARG A 14 16.57 -24.65 5.89
C ARG A 14 16.54 -24.41 4.37
N ALA A 15 15.96 -23.31 3.91
CA ALA A 15 15.81 -23.05 2.48
C ALA A 15 16.23 -21.61 2.16
N HIS A 16 17.50 -21.44 1.79
CA HIS A 16 17.84 -20.32 0.93
C HIS A 16 17.23 -20.61 -0.44
N ILE A 17 15.93 -20.33 -0.59
CA ILE A 17 15.25 -20.41 -1.89
C ILE A 17 15.88 -19.30 -2.72
N SER A 18 16.80 -19.66 -3.61
CA SER A 18 17.24 -18.76 -4.66
C SER A 18 16.16 -18.76 -5.73
N PRO A 19 15.33 -17.72 -5.83
CA PRO A 19 14.27 -17.70 -6.83
C PRO A 19 14.90 -17.77 -8.23
N ALA A 20 14.19 -18.41 -9.16
CA ALA A 20 14.58 -18.38 -10.56
C ALA A 20 14.64 -16.94 -11.07
N ARG A 21 15.50 -16.68 -12.06
CA ARG A 21 15.57 -15.37 -12.70
C ARG A 21 14.17 -14.99 -13.22
N PRO A 22 13.72 -13.74 -13.02
CA PRO A 22 12.44 -13.29 -13.57
C PRO A 22 12.37 -13.56 -15.07
N SER A 23 11.24 -14.12 -15.52
CA SER A 23 10.99 -14.42 -16.93
C SER A 23 10.55 -13.19 -17.74
N ALA A 24 10.20 -12.11 -17.06
CA ALA A 24 9.78 -10.85 -17.66
C ALA A 24 10.66 -9.71 -17.14
N GLU A 25 11.01 -8.79 -18.04
CA GLU A 25 11.71 -7.57 -17.68
C GLU A 25 10.78 -6.61 -16.92
N PHE A 26 11.37 -5.83 -16.02
CA PHE A 26 10.64 -4.81 -15.31
C PHE A 26 10.30 -3.66 -16.25
N LYS A 27 9.04 -3.24 -16.29
CA LYS A 27 8.60 -2.10 -17.11
C LYS A 27 9.05 -0.81 -16.44
N LEU A 28 10.02 -0.13 -17.05
CA LEU A 28 10.57 1.16 -16.57
C LEU A 28 9.89 2.38 -17.24
N ALA A 29 8.86 2.16 -18.04
CA ALA A 29 8.11 3.24 -18.67
C ALA A 29 7.35 4.06 -17.62
N GLU A 30 7.13 5.34 -17.92
CA GLU A 30 6.25 6.18 -17.11
C GLU A 30 4.83 5.61 -17.07
N PRO A 31 4.10 5.76 -15.94
CA PRO A 31 2.75 5.23 -15.82
C PRO A 31 1.83 5.87 -16.86
N SER A 32 1.14 5.05 -17.63
CA SER A 32 0.11 5.48 -18.56
C SER A 32 -1.17 5.88 -17.80
N LEU A 33 -2.00 6.72 -18.42
CA LEU A 33 -3.29 7.09 -17.83
C LEU A 33 -4.18 5.85 -17.65
N LYS A 34 -4.15 4.92 -18.61
CA LYS A 34 -4.92 3.67 -18.58
C LYS A 34 -4.55 2.78 -17.41
N GLU A 35 -3.25 2.61 -17.13
CA GLU A 35 -2.79 1.83 -15.96
C GLU A 35 -3.31 2.44 -14.66
N VAL A 36 -3.23 3.77 -14.52
CA VAL A 36 -3.77 4.46 -13.33
C VAL A 36 -5.29 4.30 -13.23
N GLU A 37 -6.02 4.38 -14.34
CA GLU A 37 -7.47 4.15 -14.37
C GLU A 37 -7.84 2.71 -13.95
N GLU A 38 -7.10 1.72 -14.45
CA GLU A 38 -7.29 0.31 -14.11
C GLU A 38 -7.06 0.07 -12.61
N ASP A 39 -5.98 0.59 -12.05
CA ASP A 39 -5.65 0.49 -10.62
C ASP A 39 -6.71 1.15 -9.73
N ILE A 40 -7.15 2.36 -10.10
CA ILE A 40 -8.21 3.07 -9.37
C ILE A 40 -9.52 2.28 -9.43
N ASN A 41 -9.86 1.71 -10.59
CA ASN A 41 -11.10 0.96 -10.75
C ASN A 41 -11.10 -0.36 -9.98
N ALA A 42 -9.94 -1.03 -9.86
CA ALA A 42 -9.76 -2.22 -9.05
C ALA A 42 -9.95 -1.98 -7.55
N ALA A 43 -9.60 -0.78 -7.06
CA ALA A 43 -9.77 -0.43 -5.65
C ALA A 43 -11.26 -0.34 -5.24
N ARG A 44 -11.61 -0.69 -4.00
CA ARG A 44 -13.00 -0.54 -3.51
C ARG A 44 -13.32 0.93 -3.26
N SER A 45 -14.48 1.40 -3.72
CA SER A 45 -14.89 2.80 -3.56
C SER A 45 -15.08 3.21 -2.09
N ALA A 46 -15.40 2.25 -1.21
CA ALA A 46 -15.60 2.44 0.22
C ALA A 46 -14.31 2.29 1.06
N SER A 47 -13.15 2.07 0.42
CA SER A 47 -11.87 2.05 1.13
C SER A 47 -11.60 3.42 1.76
N SER A 48 -11.02 3.41 2.96
CA SER A 48 -10.60 4.62 3.65
C SER A 48 -9.63 5.43 2.78
N PRO A 49 -9.79 6.77 2.71
CA PRO A 49 -8.85 7.62 2.00
C PRO A 49 -7.47 7.59 2.67
N GLY A 50 -6.43 7.86 1.88
CA GLY A 50 -5.10 8.14 2.41
C GLY A 50 -5.00 9.56 3.01
N PRO A 51 -3.78 10.02 3.35
CA PRO A 51 -3.55 11.33 3.98
C PRO A 51 -4.06 12.53 3.17
N SER A 52 -4.27 12.36 1.85
CA SER A 52 -4.90 13.40 1.01
C SER A 52 -6.37 13.65 1.34
N GLY A 53 -7.03 12.73 2.06
CA GLY A 53 -8.46 12.78 2.35
C GLY A 53 -9.37 12.49 1.15
N VAL A 54 -8.81 12.19 -0.04
CA VAL A 54 -9.60 11.96 -1.27
C VAL A 54 -9.95 10.47 -1.42
N PRO A 55 -11.25 10.10 -1.36
CA PRO A 55 -11.66 8.70 -1.52
C PRO A 55 -11.53 8.22 -2.97
N TYR A 56 -11.33 6.90 -3.16
CA TYR A 56 -11.35 6.28 -4.50
C TYR A 56 -12.63 6.57 -5.29
N LEU A 57 -13.77 6.73 -4.61
CA LEU A 57 -15.03 7.12 -5.26
C LEU A 57 -14.91 8.42 -6.06
N ILE A 58 -14.14 9.40 -5.57
CA ILE A 58 -13.95 10.68 -6.24
C ILE A 58 -13.11 10.49 -7.49
N TYR A 59 -12.01 9.73 -7.41
CA TYR A 59 -11.19 9.42 -8.59
C TYR A 59 -11.98 8.67 -9.67
N LYS A 60 -12.92 7.79 -9.29
CA LYS A 60 -13.79 7.06 -10.23
C LYS A 60 -14.87 7.93 -10.87
N ARG A 61 -15.44 8.88 -10.12
CA ARG A 61 -16.56 9.72 -10.59
C ARG A 61 -16.11 11.02 -11.24
N CYS A 62 -14.89 11.47 -10.98
CA CYS A 62 -14.36 12.75 -11.45
C CYS A 62 -13.08 12.52 -12.28
N PRO A 63 -13.19 12.28 -13.61
CA PRO A 63 -12.05 11.98 -14.48
C PRO A 63 -10.96 13.06 -14.44
N GLU A 64 -11.33 14.32 -14.28
CA GLU A 64 -10.36 15.41 -14.18
C GLU A 64 -9.48 15.30 -12.94
N ILE A 65 -10.03 14.88 -11.79
CA ILE A 65 -9.24 14.68 -10.56
C ILE A 65 -8.27 13.52 -10.74
N LEU A 66 -8.72 12.41 -11.36
CA LEU A 66 -7.85 11.29 -11.71
C LEU A 66 -6.73 11.73 -12.66
N ARG A 67 -7.04 12.56 -13.65
CA ARG A 67 -6.05 13.10 -14.59
C ARG A 67 -5.01 13.98 -13.89
N HIS A 68 -5.40 14.74 -12.87
CA HIS A 68 -4.47 15.51 -12.04
C HIS A 68 -3.54 14.59 -11.23
N LEU A 69 -4.08 13.53 -10.62
CA LEU A 69 -3.29 12.50 -9.94
C LEU A 69 -2.27 11.87 -10.90
N TRP A 70 -2.70 11.44 -12.09
CA TRP A 70 -1.81 10.86 -13.09
C TRP A 70 -0.69 11.81 -13.51
N LYS A 71 -0.99 13.10 -13.75
CA LYS A 71 0.04 14.11 -14.04
C LYS A 71 1.06 14.24 -12.91
N ALA A 72 0.62 14.21 -11.65
CA ALA A 72 1.52 14.25 -10.49
C ALA A 72 2.43 13.02 -10.44
N LEU A 73 1.87 11.82 -10.67
CA LEU A 73 2.65 10.57 -10.75
C LEU A 73 3.72 10.63 -11.85
N LYS A 74 3.38 11.16 -13.03
CA LYS A 74 4.35 11.37 -14.12
C LYS A 74 5.49 12.30 -13.72
N VAL A 75 5.17 13.42 -13.07
CA VAL A 75 6.20 14.37 -12.62
C VAL A 75 7.13 13.74 -11.58
N ILE A 76 6.59 12.96 -10.63
CA ILE A 76 7.37 12.22 -9.64
C ILE A 76 8.30 11.21 -10.33
N TRP A 77 7.77 10.46 -11.29
CA TRP A 77 8.53 9.48 -12.07
C TRP A 77 9.70 10.14 -12.82
N GLN A 78 9.43 11.20 -13.57
CA GLN A 78 10.42 11.90 -14.39
C GLN A 78 11.51 12.58 -13.55
N ARG A 79 11.16 13.07 -12.36
CA ARG A 79 12.11 13.72 -11.44
C ARG A 79 12.86 12.73 -10.55
N GLY A 80 12.41 11.48 -10.46
CA GLY A 80 12.94 10.48 -9.53
C GLY A 80 12.81 10.90 -8.05
N THR A 81 11.94 11.85 -7.73
CA THR A 81 11.82 12.43 -6.38
C THR A 81 10.34 12.52 -5.98
N VAL A 82 10.00 11.89 -4.86
CA VAL A 82 8.65 11.94 -4.27
C VAL A 82 8.52 13.19 -3.39
N ALA A 83 7.37 13.86 -3.38
CA ALA A 83 7.12 15.00 -2.49
C ALA A 83 7.13 14.57 -1.01
N ASP A 84 7.62 15.43 -0.11
CA ASP A 84 7.74 15.08 1.32
C ASP A 84 6.39 14.70 1.96
N GLN A 85 5.30 15.34 1.54
CA GLN A 85 3.93 15.02 1.98
C GLN A 85 3.51 13.57 1.65
N TRP A 86 4.09 12.97 0.61
CA TRP A 86 3.82 11.60 0.18
C TRP A 86 4.75 10.59 0.86
N ARG A 87 5.74 11.07 1.61
CA ARG A 87 6.65 10.25 2.43
C ARG A 87 6.14 10.07 3.87
N CYS A 88 4.94 10.54 4.16
CA CYS A 88 4.27 10.38 5.44
C CYS A 88 3.32 9.18 5.41
N ALA A 89 3.37 8.35 6.45
CA ALA A 89 2.42 7.26 6.66
C ALA A 89 1.68 7.49 7.97
N GLU A 90 0.34 7.48 7.90
CA GLU A 90 -0.51 7.45 9.08
C GLU A 90 -0.88 6.01 9.40
N GLY A 91 -0.59 5.59 10.63
CA GLY A 91 -0.89 4.24 11.08
C GLY A 91 -2.15 4.21 11.93
N VAL A 92 -3.12 3.39 11.56
CA VAL A 92 -4.23 3.03 12.45
C VAL A 92 -3.83 1.77 13.19
N ARG A 93 -3.86 1.81 14.52
CA ARG A 93 -3.65 0.60 15.33
C ARG A 93 -4.90 -0.27 15.21
N ILE A 94 -4.78 -1.43 14.56
CA ILE A 94 -5.84 -2.42 14.46
C ILE A 94 -5.51 -3.56 15.43
N PRO A 95 -6.39 -3.86 16.39
CA PRO A 95 -6.14 -4.93 17.33
C PRO A 95 -6.28 -6.27 16.60
N LYS A 96 -5.44 -7.25 16.99
CA LYS A 96 -5.55 -8.62 16.44
C LYS A 96 -6.60 -9.46 17.17
N GLU A 97 -6.96 -9.05 18.39
CA GLU A 97 -7.98 -9.70 19.21
C GLU A 97 -9.36 -9.09 18.94
N GLU A 98 -10.37 -9.94 18.82
CA GLU A 98 -11.78 -9.55 18.77
C GLU A 98 -12.17 -8.79 20.05
N ASP A 99 -13.06 -7.79 19.93
CA ASP A 99 -13.56 -6.97 21.04
C ASP A 99 -12.50 -6.27 21.92
N SER A 100 -11.37 -5.89 21.33
CA SER A 100 -10.35 -5.12 22.05
C SER A 100 -10.85 -3.74 22.45
N LYS A 101 -10.87 -3.46 23.76
CA LYS A 101 -11.35 -2.21 24.37
C LYS A 101 -10.25 -1.41 25.06
N ASN A 102 -9.12 -2.04 25.38
CA ASN A 102 -8.03 -1.43 26.13
C ASN A 102 -6.81 -1.20 25.24
N ILE A 103 -6.12 -0.07 25.43
CA ILE A 103 -4.97 0.32 24.60
C ILE A 103 -3.81 -0.69 24.64
N ASN A 104 -3.68 -1.42 25.75
CA ASN A 104 -2.66 -2.46 25.96
C ASN A 104 -2.84 -3.68 25.04
N GLN A 105 -4.02 -3.85 24.43
CA GLN A 105 -4.31 -4.91 23.46
C GLN A 105 -3.83 -4.56 22.04
N PHE A 106 -3.44 -3.30 21.83
CA PHE A 106 -2.84 -2.83 20.60
C PHE A 106 -1.32 -2.88 20.74
N TRP A 107 -0.63 -3.26 19.66
CA TRP A 107 0.82 -3.42 19.67
C TRP A 107 1.48 -2.08 20.07
N THR A 108 2.36 -2.13 21.07
CA THR A 108 3.15 -0.98 21.52
C THR A 108 4.55 -1.12 20.91
N ILE A 109 5.11 -0.02 20.42
CA ILE A 109 6.45 0.05 19.80
C ILE A 109 7.50 0.13 20.90
#